data_AF-A0AAU5DCP2-F1
#
_entry.id   AF-A0AAU5DCP2-F1
#
_cell.length_a   1.000
_cell.length_b   1.000
_cell.length_c   1.000
_cell.angle_alpha   90.00
_cell.angle_beta   90.00
_cell.angle_gamma   90.00
#
_symmetry.space_group_name_H-M   'P 1'
#
loop_
_entity.id
_entity.type
_entity.pdbx_description
1 polymer ?
#
loop_
_entity_poly.entity_id
_entity_poly.type
_entity_poly.pdbx_seq_one_letter_code
_entity_poly.pdbx_strand_id
1 'polypeptide(L)'
;MRTPVYELHIRPMFSATDRDHMIPHSMNLWKYEDVVEHAEHIIDRLEAGTMPPTAFGGPWPPEWIDVFRRWKEGGLKRLELGTAVITVNRSPSTVTVKATGTFPAAGYQGWLQLESESDTAKTYVLYFEPPDAPVAGTADDFELRERYSVSDTRALFVHDSTGVQEH
;
A
#
# COMPACT_ATOMS: atom_id res chain seq x y z
N MET A 1 -11.03 -17.43 -0.12
CA MET A 1 -10.38 -16.44 0.76
C MET A 1 -9.70 -15.43 -0.13
N ARG A 2 -9.69 -14.14 0.24
CA ARG A 2 -9.03 -13.08 -0.54
C ARG A 2 -7.51 -13.30 -0.55
N THR A 3 -6.87 -13.04 -1.68
CA THR A 3 -5.41 -13.07 -1.78
C THR A 3 -4.82 -11.90 -0.97
N PRO A 4 -3.89 -12.15 -0.02
CA PRO A 4 -3.24 -11.05 0.69
C PRO A 4 -2.50 -10.12 -0.28
N VAL A 5 -2.31 -8.87 0.11
CA VAL A 5 -1.73 -7.80 -0.72
C VAL A 5 -0.57 -7.19 0.03
N TYR A 6 0.57 -7.00 -0.63
CA TYR A 6 1.81 -6.57 0.02
C TYR A 6 1.64 -5.30 0.88
N GLU A 7 1.19 -4.19 0.29
CA GLU A 7 1.13 -2.88 0.94
C GLU A 7 0.18 -2.87 2.15
N LEU A 8 -0.89 -3.67 2.09
CA LEU A 8 -1.95 -3.71 3.10
C LEU A 8 -1.74 -4.75 4.18
N HIS A 9 -1.16 -5.90 3.82
CA HIS A 9 -1.15 -7.09 4.68
C HIS A 9 0.25 -7.58 5.03
N ILE A 10 1.26 -7.35 4.19
CA ILE A 10 2.61 -7.88 4.40
C ILE A 10 3.54 -6.81 4.94
N ARG A 11 3.61 -5.66 4.27
CA ARG A 11 4.47 -4.54 4.69
C ARG A 11 4.24 -4.13 6.16
N PRO A 12 2.99 -4.04 6.68
CA PRO A 12 2.76 -3.67 8.07
C PRO A 12 3.20 -4.73 9.09
N MET A 13 3.41 -5.99 8.68
CA MET A 13 3.91 -7.05 9.58
C MET A 13 5.40 -6.91 9.87
N PHE A 14 6.15 -6.20 9.02
CA PHE A 14 7.53 -5.84 9.28
C PHE A 14 7.58 -4.56 10.11
N SER A 15 8.07 -4.66 11.34
CA SER A 15 8.26 -3.48 12.19
C SER A 15 9.35 -2.56 11.62
N ALA A 16 9.38 -1.31 12.09
CA ALA A 16 10.49 -0.40 11.77
C ALA A 16 11.84 -0.97 12.24
N THR A 17 11.86 -1.64 13.39
CA THR A 17 13.06 -2.31 13.92
C THR A 17 13.52 -3.46 13.02
N ASP A 18 12.59 -4.27 12.51
CA ASP A 18 12.93 -5.34 11.56
C ASP A 18 13.57 -4.75 10.30
N ARG A 19 12.94 -3.72 9.73
CA ARG A 19 13.46 -3.02 8.55
C ARG A 19 14.87 -2.48 8.80
N ASP A 20 15.06 -1.76 9.90
CA ASP A 20 16.32 -1.09 10.20
C ASP A 20 17.45 -2.10 10.46
N HIS A 21 17.16 -3.27 11.02
CA HIS A 21 18.13 -4.36 11.14
C HIS A 21 18.49 -5.01 9.80
N MET A 22 17.55 -5.06 8.84
CA MET A 22 17.80 -5.67 7.54
C MET A 22 18.48 -4.72 6.54
N ILE A 23 18.39 -3.40 6.72
CA ILE A 23 19.08 -2.41 5.87
C ILE A 23 20.60 -2.68 5.76
N PRO A 24 21.36 -2.91 6.85
CA PRO A 24 22.78 -3.29 6.79
C PRO A 24 23.06 -4.58 6.00
N HIS A 25 22.05 -5.45 5.85
CA HIS A 25 22.12 -6.68 5.07
C HIS A 25 21.62 -6.48 3.63
N SER A 26 21.51 -5.23 3.15
CA SER A 26 21.07 -4.86 1.81
C SER A 26 19.64 -5.29 1.48
N MET A 27 18.76 -5.39 2.47
CA MET A 27 17.36 -5.77 2.28
C MET A 27 16.46 -4.78 3.02
N ASN A 28 15.66 -4.01 2.29
CA ASN A 28 14.66 -3.12 2.86
C ASN A 28 13.30 -3.81 2.90
N LEU A 29 12.89 -4.27 4.09
CA LEU A 29 11.62 -4.97 4.31
C LEU A 29 10.35 -4.15 3.97
N TRP A 30 10.48 -2.85 3.72
CA TRP A 30 9.38 -1.99 3.26
C TRP A 30 9.42 -1.68 1.76
N LYS A 31 10.36 -2.28 1.02
CA LYS A 31 10.37 -2.30 -0.45
C LYS A 31 9.81 -3.62 -0.94
N TYR A 32 8.84 -3.55 -1.83
CA TYR A 32 8.19 -4.72 -2.42
C TYR A 32 9.21 -5.61 -3.13
N GLU A 33 10.09 -4.99 -3.92
CA GLU A 33 11.06 -5.68 -4.77
C GLU A 33 12.03 -6.50 -3.92
N ASP A 34 12.59 -5.90 -2.87
CA ASP A 34 13.49 -6.57 -1.93
C ASP A 34 12.79 -7.75 -1.23
N VAL A 35 11.52 -7.59 -0.80
CA VAL A 35 10.76 -8.66 -0.14
C VAL A 35 10.40 -9.81 -1.09
N VAL A 36 10.06 -9.48 -2.35
CA VAL A 36 9.79 -10.49 -3.39
C VAL A 36 11.04 -11.29 -3.72
N GLU A 37 12.18 -10.61 -3.92
CA GLU A 37 13.45 -11.25 -4.24
C GLU A 37 13.86 -12.27 -3.16
N HIS A 38 13.55 -11.97 -1.90
CA HIS A 38 13.93 -12.78 -0.75
C HIS A 38 12.78 -13.62 -0.16
N ALA A 39 11.63 -13.71 -0.85
CA ALA A 39 10.41 -14.26 -0.26
C ALA A 39 10.57 -15.70 0.26
N GLU A 40 11.29 -16.57 -0.47
CA GLU A 40 11.57 -17.95 -0.04
C GLU A 40 12.44 -17.98 1.24
N HIS A 41 13.52 -17.19 1.27
CA HIS A 41 14.39 -17.16 2.45
C HIS A 41 13.67 -16.55 3.67
N ILE A 42 12.80 -15.55 3.46
CA ILE A 42 12.01 -14.95 4.53
C ILE A 42 11.07 -16.01 5.13
N ILE A 43 10.29 -16.73 4.31
CA ILE A 43 9.36 -17.74 4.85
C ILE A 43 10.10 -18.86 5.58
N ASP A 44 11.25 -19.33 5.08
CA ASP A 44 12.06 -20.36 5.75
C ASP A 44 12.48 -19.92 7.16
N ARG A 45 12.90 -18.65 7.32
CA ARG A 45 13.33 -18.09 8.61
C ARG A 45 12.18 -17.90 9.59
N LEU A 46 11.02 -17.50 9.07
CA LEU A 46 9.78 -17.34 9.84
C LEU A 46 9.30 -18.71 10.34
N GLU A 47 9.24 -19.72 9.47
CA GLU A 47 8.82 -21.08 9.82
C GLU A 47 9.79 -21.77 10.79
N ALA A 48 11.09 -21.48 10.69
CA ALA A 48 12.07 -21.94 11.67
C ALA A 48 11.93 -21.26 13.04
N GLY A 49 11.10 -20.22 13.17
CA GLY A 49 10.92 -19.46 14.41
C GLY A 49 12.18 -18.72 14.85
N THR A 50 13.08 -18.41 13.91
CA THR A 50 14.37 -17.74 14.20
C THR A 50 14.30 -16.22 14.04
N MET A 51 13.28 -15.74 13.34
CA MET A 51 13.09 -14.32 13.04
C MET A 51 11.61 -13.92 13.24
N PRO A 52 11.37 -12.69 13.70
CA PRO A 52 12.33 -11.78 14.33
C PRO A 52 12.96 -12.38 15.61
N PRO A 53 14.21 -12.01 15.97
CA PRO A 53 14.82 -12.50 17.20
C PRO A 53 14.03 -12.04 18.43
N THR A 54 13.98 -12.85 19.49
CA THR A 54 13.23 -12.53 20.73
C THR A 54 13.60 -11.18 21.35
N ALA A 55 14.86 -10.76 21.23
CA ALA A 55 15.31 -9.46 21.73
C ALA A 55 14.69 -8.26 20.99
N PHE A 56 14.10 -8.48 19.81
CA PHE A 56 13.62 -7.43 18.91
C PHE A 56 12.16 -7.63 18.48
N GLY A 57 11.37 -8.39 19.25
CA GLY A 57 9.95 -8.61 18.99
C GLY A 57 9.55 -10.08 18.95
N GLY A 58 10.51 -10.98 18.74
CA GLY A 58 10.29 -12.42 18.72
C GLY A 58 9.59 -12.93 17.46
N PRO A 59 9.50 -14.27 17.31
CA PRO A 59 8.98 -14.89 16.10
C PRO A 59 7.53 -14.49 15.83
N TRP A 60 7.19 -14.42 14.55
CA TRP A 60 5.80 -14.17 14.15
C TRP A 60 4.87 -15.29 14.64
N PRO A 61 3.62 -14.96 14.99
CA PRO A 61 2.64 -15.98 15.32
C PRO A 61 2.24 -16.75 14.05
N PRO A 62 1.80 -18.02 14.16
CA PRO A 62 1.50 -18.87 13.01
C PRO A 62 0.56 -18.26 11.97
N GLU A 63 -0.44 -17.50 12.41
CA GLU A 63 -1.40 -16.83 11.52
C GLU A 63 -0.77 -15.77 10.62
N TRP A 64 0.31 -15.11 11.04
CA TRP A 64 1.05 -14.15 10.21
C TRP A 64 1.92 -14.88 9.19
N ILE A 65 2.54 -15.98 9.60
CA ILE A 65 3.29 -16.87 8.71
C ILE A 65 2.37 -17.41 7.61
N ASP A 66 1.14 -17.80 7.95
CA ASP A 66 0.14 -18.26 6.99
C ASP A 66 -0.31 -17.16 6.01
N VAL A 67 -0.39 -15.90 6.47
CA VAL A 67 -0.67 -14.76 5.58
C VAL A 67 0.48 -14.56 4.59
N PHE A 68 1.73 -14.59 5.06
CA PHE A 68 2.91 -14.46 4.19
C PHE A 68 2.99 -15.61 3.18
N ARG A 69 2.80 -16.85 3.63
CA ARG A 69 2.80 -18.03 2.76
C ARG A 69 1.75 -17.90 1.65
N ARG A 70 0.51 -17.54 1.99
CA ARG A 70 -0.56 -17.34 1.00
C ARG A 70 -0.28 -16.19 0.03
N TRP A 71 0.33 -15.10 0.49
CA TRP A 71 0.74 -14.01 -0.39
C TRP A 71 1.78 -14.50 -1.41
N LYS A 72 2.80 -15.23 -0.94
CA LYS A 72 3.85 -15.80 -1.78
C LYS A 72 3.29 -16.78 -2.82
N GLU A 73 2.49 -17.73 -2.38
CA GLU A 73 1.85 -18.73 -3.24
C GLU A 73 0.79 -18.13 -4.16
N GLY A 74 0.15 -17.04 -3.74
CA GLY A 74 -0.88 -16.31 -4.48
C GLY A 74 -0.34 -15.35 -5.55
N GLY A 75 0.94 -15.47 -5.92
CA GLY A 75 1.54 -14.65 -6.99
C GLY A 75 2.00 -13.27 -6.54
N LEU A 76 2.28 -13.08 -5.24
CA LEU A 76 2.92 -11.89 -4.69
C LEU A 76 2.12 -10.60 -4.95
N LYS A 77 0.79 -10.67 -4.90
CA LYS A 77 -0.11 -9.56 -5.23
C LYS A 77 0.29 -8.24 -4.51
N ARG A 78 0.29 -7.14 -5.25
CA ARG A 78 0.54 -5.77 -4.75
C ARG A 78 -0.51 -4.80 -5.25
N LEU A 79 -0.58 -3.64 -4.61
CA LEU A 79 -1.32 -2.49 -5.14
C LEU A 79 -0.57 -1.87 -6.31
N GLU A 80 -1.34 -1.32 -7.23
CA GLU A 80 -0.87 -0.52 -8.35
C GLU A 80 -1.09 0.97 -8.04
N LEU A 81 -0.23 1.83 -8.59
CA LEU A 81 -0.52 3.26 -8.59
C LEU A 81 -1.55 3.54 -9.67
N GLY A 82 -2.64 4.20 -9.29
CA GLY A 82 -3.72 4.52 -10.22
C GLY A 82 -3.36 5.68 -11.15
N THR A 83 -4.16 5.85 -12.20
CA THR A 83 -4.14 7.04 -13.06
C THR A 83 -5.49 7.74 -12.91
N ALA A 84 -5.49 9.04 -12.64
CA ALA A 84 -6.72 9.81 -12.53
C ALA A 84 -6.53 11.27 -12.93
N VAL A 85 -7.66 11.92 -13.21
CA VAL A 85 -7.74 13.37 -13.15
C VAL A 85 -7.99 13.77 -11.69
N ILE A 86 -7.05 14.51 -11.12
CA ILE A 86 -7.14 15.01 -9.75
C ILE A 86 -7.75 16.42 -9.76
N THR A 87 -8.75 16.63 -8.91
CA THR A 87 -9.36 17.94 -8.68
C THR A 87 -9.46 18.23 -7.18
N VAL A 88 -9.11 19.45 -6.78
CA VAL A 88 -9.18 19.90 -5.39
C VAL A 88 -10.20 21.03 -5.29
N ASN A 89 -11.27 20.79 -4.55
CA ASN A 89 -12.30 21.78 -4.28
C ASN A 89 -12.17 22.29 -2.85
N ARG A 90 -11.84 23.58 -2.70
CA ARG A 90 -11.76 24.26 -1.41
C ARG A 90 -13.06 25.07 -1.21
N SER A 91 -13.96 24.56 -0.39
CA SER A 91 -15.21 25.23 -0.01
C SER A 91 -15.09 25.86 1.38
N PRO A 92 -16.03 26.73 1.81
CA PRO A 92 -15.99 27.32 3.15
C PRO A 92 -16.12 26.31 4.31
N SER A 93 -16.63 25.10 4.05
CA SER A 93 -16.87 24.08 5.08
C SER A 93 -15.96 22.86 4.97
N THR A 94 -15.43 22.54 3.78
CA THR A 94 -14.57 21.37 3.57
C THR A 94 -13.63 21.56 2.39
N VAL A 95 -12.42 21.00 2.49
CA VAL A 95 -11.57 20.75 1.32
C VAL A 95 -11.80 19.31 0.86
N THR A 96 -12.12 19.14 -0.43
CA THR A 96 -12.33 17.82 -1.05
C THR A 96 -11.27 17.59 -2.12
N VAL A 97 -10.56 16.48 -2.00
CA VAL A 97 -9.68 15.94 -3.06
C VAL A 97 -10.48 14.87 -3.79
N LYS A 98 -10.56 14.97 -5.11
CA LYS A 98 -11.32 14.04 -5.94
C LYS A 98 -10.43 13.49 -7.05
N ALA A 99 -10.38 12.17 -7.15
CA ALA A 99 -9.76 11.45 -8.25
C ALA A 99 -10.86 10.82 -9.11
N THR A 100 -10.84 11.11 -10.41
CA THR A 100 -11.80 10.53 -11.38
C THR A 100 -11.09 9.97 -12.59
N GLY A 101 -11.64 8.90 -13.14
CA GLY A 101 -11.11 8.25 -14.33
C GLY A 101 -11.86 6.96 -14.59
N THR A 102 -11.26 6.10 -15.40
CA THR A 102 -11.74 4.75 -15.69
C THR A 102 -10.71 3.76 -15.20
N PHE A 103 -11.13 2.68 -14.54
CA PHE A 103 -10.20 1.65 -14.07
C PHE A 103 -9.48 0.95 -15.25
N PRO A 104 -8.36 0.24 -15.00
CA PRO A 104 -7.67 -0.52 -16.05
C PRO A 104 -8.51 -1.65 -16.66
N ALA A 105 -9.32 -2.34 -15.84
CA ALA A 105 -10.22 -3.40 -16.25
C ALA A 105 -11.39 -3.56 -15.26
N ALA A 106 -12.36 -4.42 -15.60
CA ALA A 106 -13.45 -4.76 -14.69
C ALA A 106 -12.92 -5.38 -13.39
N GLY A 107 -13.60 -5.10 -12.27
CA GLY A 107 -13.30 -5.70 -10.97
C GLY A 107 -12.16 -5.04 -10.19
N TYR A 108 -11.52 -4.01 -10.74
CA TYR A 108 -10.58 -3.18 -9.99
C TYR A 108 -11.29 -2.41 -8.87
N GLN A 109 -10.59 -2.22 -7.76
CA GLN A 109 -10.98 -1.31 -6.68
C GLN A 109 -9.96 -0.19 -6.58
N GLY A 110 -10.34 0.95 -6.02
CA GLY A 110 -9.41 2.06 -5.82
C GLY A 110 -9.79 2.97 -4.68
N TRP A 111 -8.81 3.67 -4.14
CA TRP A 111 -8.98 4.67 -3.08
C TRP A 111 -7.79 5.63 -3.04
N LEU A 112 -8.00 6.78 -2.38
CA LEU A 112 -6.92 7.68 -1.99
C LEU A 112 -6.50 7.31 -0.57
N GLN A 113 -5.25 6.91 -0.38
CA GLN A 113 -4.69 6.59 0.92
C GLN A 113 -3.85 7.77 1.40
N LEU A 114 -4.05 8.25 2.62
CA LEU A 114 -3.08 9.15 3.25
C LEU A 114 -1.78 8.36 3.49
N GLU A 115 -0.72 8.73 2.78
CA GLU A 115 0.59 8.08 2.86
C GLU A 115 1.48 8.78 3.89
N SER A 116 1.51 10.11 3.87
CA SER A 116 2.27 10.88 4.85
C SER A 116 1.57 12.18 5.21
N GLU A 117 1.81 12.61 6.44
CA GLU A 117 1.31 13.84 7.02
C GLU A 117 2.41 14.45 7.86
N SER A 118 2.77 15.69 7.55
CA SER A 118 3.67 16.53 8.34
C SER A 118 2.93 17.77 8.81
N ASP A 119 3.64 18.65 9.52
CA ASP A 119 3.11 19.95 9.93
C ASP A 119 2.82 20.87 8.73
N THR A 120 3.44 20.61 7.58
CA THR A 120 3.37 21.48 6.39
C THR A 120 2.73 20.84 5.17
N ALA A 121 2.61 19.51 5.13
CA ALA A 121 2.15 18.79 3.95
C ALA A 121 1.31 17.55 4.27
N LYS A 122 0.42 17.20 3.34
CA LYS A 122 -0.23 15.89 3.24
C LYS A 122 0.07 15.30 1.87
N THR A 123 0.48 14.03 1.85
CA THR A 123 0.61 13.26 0.61
C THR A 123 -0.41 12.14 0.61
N TYR A 124 -1.31 12.16 -0.35
CA TYR A 124 -2.16 11.02 -0.68
C TYR A 124 -1.53 10.20 -1.79
N VAL A 125 -1.72 8.89 -1.75
CA VAL A 125 -1.41 7.98 -2.86
C VAL A 125 -2.71 7.46 -3.44
N LEU A 126 -2.85 7.49 -4.76
CA LEU A 126 -3.93 6.82 -5.46
C LEU A 126 -3.56 5.36 -5.68
N TYR A 127 -4.17 4.46 -4.92
CA TYR A 127 -3.98 3.03 -5.11
C TYR A 127 -5.13 2.42 -5.88
N PHE A 128 -4.78 1.51 -6.79
CA PHE A 128 -5.66 0.56 -7.42
C PHE A 128 -5.31 -0.85 -6.94
N GLU A 129 -6.33 -1.65 -6.66
CA GLU A 129 -6.19 -3.06 -6.39
C GLU A 129 -6.79 -3.88 -7.55
N PRO A 130 -5.99 -4.73 -8.21
CA PRO A 130 -6.51 -5.65 -9.21
C PRO A 130 -7.38 -6.72 -8.56
N PRO A 131 -8.39 -7.27 -9.26
CA PRO A 131 -9.18 -8.38 -8.74
C PRO A 131 -8.31 -9.64 -8.55
N ASP A 132 -8.70 -10.53 -7.64
CA ASP A 132 -7.95 -11.77 -7.37
C ASP A 132 -7.92 -12.72 -8.59
N ALA A 133 -8.88 -12.59 -9.50
CA ALA A 133 -8.92 -13.27 -10.79
C ALA A 133 -9.50 -12.32 -11.85
N PRO A 134 -9.16 -12.51 -13.14
CA PRO A 134 -9.73 -11.71 -14.21
C PRO A 134 -11.26 -11.71 -14.19
N VAL A 135 -11.85 -10.51 -14.17
CA VAL A 135 -13.30 -10.32 -14.22
C VAL A 135 -13.69 -9.97 -15.66
N ALA A 136 -14.65 -10.70 -16.21
CA ALA A 136 -15.19 -10.39 -17.54
C ALA A 136 -16.03 -9.11 -17.46
N GLY A 137 -15.87 -8.22 -18.44
CA GLY A 137 -16.63 -6.96 -18.52
C GLY A 137 -15.77 -5.81 -19.02
N THR A 138 -16.39 -4.63 -19.07
CA THR A 138 -15.70 -3.37 -19.35
C THR A 138 -15.22 -2.74 -18.05
N ALA A 139 -14.17 -1.92 -18.13
CA ALA A 139 -13.75 -1.13 -16.99
C ALA A 139 -14.83 -0.13 -16.57
N ASP A 140 -14.99 0.03 -15.26
CA ASP A 140 -15.92 0.98 -14.67
C ASP A 140 -15.25 2.36 -14.51
N ASP A 141 -16.05 3.41 -14.65
CA ASP A 141 -15.66 4.75 -14.22
C ASP A 141 -15.66 4.84 -12.69
N PHE A 142 -14.74 5.63 -12.14
CA PHE A 142 -14.63 5.84 -10.70
C PHE A 142 -14.66 7.33 -10.33
N GLU A 143 -15.18 7.58 -9.13
CA GLU A 143 -15.04 8.84 -8.42
C GLU A 143 -14.65 8.57 -6.96
N LEU A 144 -13.38 8.77 -6.65
CA LEU A 144 -12.80 8.58 -5.33
C LEU A 144 -12.62 9.95 -4.67
N ARG A 145 -12.92 10.05 -3.37
CA ARG A 145 -12.88 11.34 -2.67
C ARG A 145 -12.32 11.22 -1.27
N GLU A 146 -11.51 12.21 -0.90
CA GLU A 146 -11.04 12.46 0.46
C GLU A 146 -11.48 13.85 0.92
N ARG A 147 -11.77 14.00 2.21
CA ARG A 147 -12.28 15.25 2.78
C ARG A 147 -11.56 15.58 4.06
N TYR A 148 -11.16 16.83 4.20
CA TYR A 148 -10.54 17.33 5.42
C TYR A 148 -10.96 18.76 5.76
N SER A 149 -10.65 19.17 6.98
CA SER A 149 -11.04 20.47 7.53
C SER A 149 -10.53 21.63 6.69
N VAL A 150 -11.34 22.67 6.55
CA VAL A 150 -10.91 23.95 5.94
C VAL A 150 -9.84 24.68 6.73
N SER A 151 -9.69 24.35 8.02
CA SER A 151 -8.60 24.87 8.84
C SER A 151 -7.25 24.22 8.50
N ASP A 152 -7.24 23.16 7.70
CA ASP A 152 -6.03 22.50 7.25
C ASP A 152 -5.46 23.22 6.03
N THR A 153 -4.41 24.01 6.27
CA THR A 153 -3.76 24.85 5.25
C THR A 153 -2.49 24.23 4.69
N ARG A 154 -2.23 22.95 4.99
CA ARG A 154 -1.04 22.25 4.51
C ARG A 154 -1.05 22.10 2.99
N ALA A 155 0.15 22.04 2.42
CA ALA A 155 0.34 21.70 1.02
C ALA A 155 -0.20 20.28 0.76
N LEU A 156 -0.88 20.10 -0.36
CA LEU A 156 -1.46 18.82 -0.73
C LEU A 156 -0.68 18.25 -1.90
N PHE A 157 -0.21 17.02 -1.72
CA PHE A 157 0.41 16.23 -2.77
C PHE A 157 -0.42 15.00 -3.07
N VAL A 158 -0.49 14.63 -4.34
CA VAL A 158 -1.04 13.35 -4.79
C VAL A 158 0.03 12.60 -5.55
N HIS A 159 0.31 11.38 -5.11
CA HIS A 159 1.18 10.41 -5.75
C HIS A 159 0.31 9.42 -6.53
N ASP A 160 0.49 9.39 -7.84
CA ASP A 160 -0.18 8.46 -8.74
C ASP A 160 0.83 7.86 -9.74
N SER A 161 0.35 7.12 -10.74
CA SER A 161 1.18 6.49 -11.77
C SER A 161 2.09 7.46 -12.56
N THR A 162 1.80 8.77 -12.55
CA THR A 162 2.57 9.80 -13.23
C THR A 162 3.62 10.46 -12.34
N GLY A 163 3.64 10.13 -11.05
CA GLY A 163 4.54 10.68 -10.04
C GLY A 163 3.80 11.47 -8.96
N VAL A 164 4.53 12.31 -8.24
CA VAL A 164 3.99 13.15 -7.16
C VAL A 164 3.72 14.55 -7.69
N GLN A 165 2.51 15.05 -7.51
CA GLN A 165 2.05 16.37 -7.96
C GLN A 165 1.49 17.19 -6.80
N GLU A 166 1.70 18.50 -6.80
CA GLU A 166 1.14 19.44 -5.81
C GLU A 166 -0.21 20.03 -6.30
N HIS A 167 -1.17 20.23 -5.39
CA HIS A 167 -2.53 20.71 -5.69
C HIS A 167 -3.14 21.73 -4.69
#